data_AF-A0A1X0I628-F1
#
_entry.id   AF-A0A1X0I628-F1
#
_cell.length_a   1.000
_cell.length_b   1.000
_cell.length_c   1.000
_cell.angle_alpha   90.00
_cell.angle_beta   90.00
_cell.angle_gamma   90.00
#
_symmetry.space_group_name_H-M   'P 1'
#
loop_
_entity.id
_entity.type
_entity.pdbx_description
1 polymer ?
#
loop_
_entity_poly.entity_id
_entity_poly.type
_entity_poly.pdbx_seq_one_letter_code
_entity_poly.pdbx_strand_id
1 'polypeptide(L)'
;MTHFIVRTLLASGAAAGLLAAGAACSCSVGSSHTVSKSDVAGQITSKMTDAAGNKPDSVNCPNDLPAKVGAQLNCEMKVKNQTFNVNVTVTSVNGSDVKFDMVETVDKNQVASIISNKLARQVGRKPDSVTCPDNLKGVQGATLRCQLVDGTDKYGIEVTVTNVDAGDVKFDFKVDDHPEP
;
A
#
# COMPACT_ATOMS: atom_id res chain seq x y z
N MET A 1 -47.45 8.96 -39.45
CA MET A 1 -48.86 9.11 -39.02
C MET A 1 -48.88 8.83 -37.51
N THR A 2 -48.82 9.91 -36.71
CA THR A 2 -49.81 10.26 -35.66
C THR A 2 -49.80 9.28 -34.48
N HIS A 3 -49.46 9.65 -33.24
CA HIS A 3 -49.97 10.79 -32.45
C HIS A 3 -49.00 11.21 -31.32
N PHE A 4 -48.97 12.52 -31.09
CA PHE A 4 -48.57 13.17 -29.83
C PHE A 4 -49.46 12.71 -28.67
N ILE A 5 -48.86 12.38 -27.51
CA ILE A 5 -49.46 12.61 -26.19
C ILE A 5 -48.36 13.05 -25.22
N VAL A 6 -48.34 14.35 -24.95
CA VAL A 6 -47.67 14.98 -23.80
C VAL A 6 -48.50 14.67 -22.55
N ARG A 7 -47.89 14.14 -21.50
CA ARG A 7 -48.45 14.15 -20.14
C ARG A 7 -47.37 14.49 -19.14
N THR A 8 -47.28 15.78 -18.86
CA THR A 8 -46.58 16.37 -17.72
C THR A 8 -47.33 15.98 -16.44
N LEU A 9 -46.66 15.31 -15.51
CA LEU A 9 -47.10 15.17 -14.12
C LEU A 9 -45.97 15.67 -13.23
N LEU A 10 -46.18 16.85 -12.68
CA LEU A 10 -45.51 17.36 -11.49
C LEU A 10 -46.10 16.62 -10.27
N ALA A 11 -45.26 15.98 -9.48
CA ALA A 11 -45.60 15.55 -8.12
C ALA A 11 -44.38 15.70 -7.22
N SER A 12 -44.59 16.47 -6.16
CA SER A 12 -43.64 16.90 -5.14
C SER A 12 -43.13 15.77 -4.24
N GLY A 13 -41.88 15.89 -3.80
CA GLY A 13 -41.45 15.61 -2.43
C GLY A 13 -41.15 14.16 -2.03
N ALA A 14 -39.87 13.83 -1.87
CA ALA A 14 -39.27 13.38 -0.60
C ALA A 14 -37.83 12.88 -0.86
N ALA A 15 -36.86 13.50 -0.20
CA ALA A 15 -35.49 13.02 -0.10
C ALA A 15 -35.40 11.87 0.91
N ALA A 16 -34.76 10.76 0.53
CA ALA A 16 -34.14 9.74 1.39
C ALA A 16 -33.63 8.62 0.47
N GLY A 17 -32.41 8.10 0.51
CA GLY A 17 -31.22 8.32 1.32
C GLY A 17 -30.20 7.29 0.80
N LEU A 18 -28.98 7.74 0.47
CA LEU A 18 -27.88 6.87 0.07
C LEU A 18 -27.39 6.05 1.28
N LEU A 19 -27.10 4.76 1.06
CA LEU A 19 -26.26 3.97 1.96
C LEU A 19 -25.08 3.42 1.17
N ALA A 20 -24.03 4.24 1.03
CA ALA A 20 -22.69 3.76 0.72
C ALA A 20 -21.99 3.52 2.06
N ALA A 21 -21.78 2.25 2.42
CA ALA A 21 -21.04 1.85 3.61
C ALA A 21 -19.53 2.11 3.40
N GLY A 22 -19.11 3.37 3.56
CA GLY A 22 -17.72 3.73 3.74
C GLY A 22 -17.38 3.68 5.23
N ALA A 23 -16.58 2.70 5.65
CA ALA A 23 -16.02 2.66 7.01
C ALA A 23 -14.96 3.77 7.17
N ALA A 24 -15.42 5.00 7.34
CA ALA A 24 -14.59 6.14 7.74
C ALA A 24 -14.34 6.03 9.24
N CYS A 25 -13.07 5.86 9.63
CA CYS A 25 -12.68 6.02 11.02
C CYS A 25 -12.29 7.47 11.26
N SER A 26 -13.06 8.16 12.09
CA SER A 26 -12.77 9.54 12.50
C SER A 26 -12.03 9.53 13.83
N CYS A 27 -10.79 10.02 13.84
CA CYS A 27 -10.01 10.26 15.05
C CYS A 27 -10.01 11.78 15.33
N SER A 28 -10.26 12.20 16.58
CA SER A 28 -10.17 13.60 16.97
C SER A 28 -8.70 14.04 17.04
N VAL A 29 -8.31 14.97 16.18
CA VAL A 29 -6.96 15.54 16.11
C VAL A 29 -6.74 16.46 17.31
N GLY A 30 -5.69 16.23 18.10
CA GLY A 30 -5.20 17.21 19.07
C GLY A 30 -4.67 18.47 18.38
N SER A 31 -4.25 19.48 19.15
CA SER A 31 -3.80 20.79 18.64
C SER A 31 -2.60 20.78 17.67
N SER A 32 -2.00 19.61 17.42
CA SER A 32 -1.02 19.35 16.36
C SER A 32 -1.72 18.68 15.17
N HIS A 33 -1.59 19.20 13.95
CA HIS A 33 -2.17 18.65 12.71
C HIS A 33 -1.58 17.26 12.33
N THR A 34 -1.76 16.26 13.19
CA THR A 34 -1.19 14.91 13.09
C THR A 34 -2.14 13.87 13.70
N VAL A 35 -2.13 12.65 13.17
CA VAL A 35 -2.72 11.49 13.83
C VAL A 35 -1.65 10.82 14.68
N SER A 36 -1.95 10.55 15.95
CA SER A 36 -0.94 10.01 16.86
C SER A 36 -0.47 8.62 16.42
N LYS A 37 0.80 8.29 16.63
CA LYS A 37 1.35 6.95 16.33
C LYS A 37 0.59 5.84 17.06
N SER A 38 0.05 6.13 18.25
CA SER A 38 -0.78 5.19 19.02
C SER A 38 -2.13 4.93 18.35
N ASP A 39 -2.77 5.96 17.78
CA ASP A 39 -4.02 5.78 17.06
C ASP A 39 -3.80 4.99 15.77
N VAL A 40 -2.73 5.30 15.03
CA VAL A 40 -2.33 4.54 13.83
C VAL A 40 -2.06 3.08 14.19
N ALA A 41 -1.27 2.83 15.24
CA ALA A 41 -0.98 1.47 15.70
C ALA A 41 -2.26 0.73 16.13
N GLY A 42 -3.15 1.38 16.87
CA GLY A 42 -4.44 0.81 17.29
C GLY A 42 -5.33 0.45 16.11
N GLN A 43 -5.35 1.27 15.07
CA GLN A 43 -6.09 1.02 13.83
C GLN A 43 -5.54 -0.17 13.05
N ILE A 44 -4.22 -0.30 12.95
CA ILE A 44 -3.55 -1.47 12.35
C ILE A 44 -3.95 -2.73 13.13
N THR A 45 -3.76 -2.75 14.46
CA THR A 45 -4.11 -3.90 15.31
C THR A 45 -5.59 -4.30 15.21
N SER A 46 -6.47 -3.32 15.02
CA SER A 46 -7.92 -3.55 14.96
C SER A 46 -8.40 -4.07 13.61
N LYS A 47 -7.78 -3.60 12.51
CA LYS A 47 -8.27 -3.83 11.15
C LYS A 47 -7.46 -4.85 10.36
N MET A 48 -6.21 -5.06 10.70
CA MET A 48 -5.34 -6.01 9.99
C MET A 48 -5.36 -7.37 10.67
N THR A 49 -5.28 -8.41 9.85
CA THR A 49 -5.33 -9.81 10.28
C THR A 49 -4.56 -10.60 9.25
N ASP A 50 -3.73 -11.53 9.69
CA ASP A 50 -3.01 -12.43 8.77
C ASP A 50 -3.97 -13.43 8.10
N ALA A 51 -3.45 -14.24 7.17
CA ALA A 51 -4.21 -15.32 6.53
C ALA A 51 -4.98 -16.23 7.46
N ALA A 52 -4.34 -16.52 8.58
CA ALA A 52 -4.77 -17.54 9.51
C ALA A 52 -5.71 -16.96 10.56
N GLY A 53 -6.16 -15.71 10.37
CA GLY A 53 -7.10 -15.04 11.25
C GLY A 53 -6.44 -14.47 12.52
N ASN A 54 -5.11 -14.44 12.60
CA ASN A 54 -4.41 -13.91 13.77
C ASN A 54 -4.31 -12.39 13.68
N LYS A 55 -4.58 -11.73 14.79
CA LYS A 55 -4.33 -10.30 14.95
C LYS A 55 -2.85 -10.04 15.25
N PRO A 56 -2.37 -8.81 15.00
CA PRO A 56 -1.05 -8.40 15.45
C PRO A 56 -0.88 -8.51 16.96
N ASP A 57 0.23 -9.09 17.40
CA ASP A 57 0.65 -9.10 18.81
C ASP A 57 1.18 -7.72 19.22
N SER A 58 1.82 -7.01 18.29
CA SER A 58 2.28 -5.64 18.49
C SER A 58 2.38 -4.88 17.17
N VAL A 59 2.21 -3.55 17.27
CA VAL A 59 2.43 -2.62 16.16
C VAL A 59 3.26 -1.46 16.68
N ASN A 60 4.35 -1.14 15.98
CA ASN A 60 5.24 -0.06 16.31
C ASN A 60 5.35 0.91 15.12
N CYS A 61 4.83 2.12 15.29
CA CYS A 61 4.94 3.19 14.32
C CYS A 61 6.02 4.19 14.80
N PRO A 62 6.98 4.59 13.95
CA PRO A 62 8.15 5.36 14.38
C PRO A 62 7.79 6.78 14.83
N ASN A 63 6.78 7.39 14.20
CA ASN A 63 6.39 8.79 14.42
C ASN A 63 4.87 8.93 14.26
N ASP A 64 4.35 10.10 14.63
CA ASP A 64 2.97 10.50 14.30
C ASP A 64 2.80 10.70 12.79
N LEU A 65 1.59 10.47 12.28
CA LEU A 65 1.26 10.64 10.88
C LEU A 65 0.84 12.10 10.61
N PRO A 66 1.54 12.85 9.75
CA PRO A 66 1.13 14.19 9.38
C PRO A 66 -0.25 14.20 8.73
N ALA A 67 -1.15 15.10 9.14
CA ALA A 67 -2.46 15.28 8.52
C ALA A 67 -2.34 16.04 7.19
N LYS A 68 -1.64 15.44 6.22
CA LYS A 68 -1.39 15.99 4.89
C LYS A 68 -1.56 14.88 3.85
N VAL A 69 -2.38 15.11 2.83
CA VAL A 69 -2.57 14.15 1.73
C VAL A 69 -1.22 13.74 1.13
N GLY A 70 -1.02 12.43 0.98
CA GLY A 70 0.22 11.83 0.49
C GLY A 70 1.33 11.68 1.54
N ALA A 71 1.14 12.17 2.77
CA ALA A 71 2.05 11.87 3.87
C ALA A 71 2.02 10.38 4.18
N GLN A 72 3.20 9.83 4.46
CA GLN A 72 3.40 8.40 4.65
C GLN A 72 4.25 8.13 5.88
N LEU A 73 4.00 6.99 6.51
CA LEU A 73 4.93 6.36 7.44
C LEU A 73 4.85 4.84 7.32
N ASN A 74 5.91 4.17 7.74
CA ASN A 74 5.97 2.71 7.77
C ASN A 74 5.93 2.25 9.23
N CYS A 75 4.93 1.47 9.59
CA CYS A 75 4.85 0.79 10.88
C CYS A 75 5.36 -0.64 10.76
N GLU A 76 5.97 -1.13 11.84
CA GLU A 76 6.29 -2.54 12.01
C GLU A 76 5.14 -3.23 12.73
N MET A 77 4.62 -4.31 12.14
CA MET A 77 3.55 -5.13 12.69
C MET A 77 4.11 -6.53 12.97
N LYS A 78 3.93 -7.05 14.18
CA LYS A 78 4.33 -8.42 14.53
C LYS A 78 3.12 -9.31 14.70
N VAL A 79 3.14 -10.45 14.03
CA VAL A 79 2.15 -11.51 14.19
C VAL A 79 2.92 -12.79 14.49
N LYS A 80 2.74 -13.33 15.69
CA LYS A 80 3.54 -14.43 16.24
C LYS A 80 5.03 -14.09 16.18
N ASN A 81 5.83 -14.93 15.54
CA ASN A 81 7.27 -14.74 15.38
C ASN A 81 7.64 -14.12 14.02
N GLN A 82 6.68 -13.52 13.31
CA GLN A 82 6.89 -12.89 12.01
C GLN A 82 6.67 -11.38 12.11
N THR A 83 7.53 -10.64 11.40
CA THR A 83 7.49 -9.18 11.34
C THR A 83 7.11 -8.76 9.92
N PHE A 84 6.11 -7.89 9.82
CA PHE A 84 5.56 -7.34 8.59
C PHE A 84 5.70 -5.81 8.60
N ASN A 85 5.82 -5.20 7.43
CA ASN A 85 5.82 -3.75 7.30
C ASN A 85 4.46 -3.29 6.79
N VAL A 86 3.89 -2.26 7.42
CA VAL A 86 2.64 -1.63 6.99
C VAL A 86 2.92 -0.19 6.62
N ASN A 87 2.74 0.14 5.33
CA ASN A 87 2.78 1.51 4.88
C ASN A 87 1.41 2.16 5.11
N VAL A 88 1.42 3.30 5.79
CA VAL A 88 0.23 4.10 6.07
C VAL A 88 0.31 5.37 5.23
N THR A 89 -0.70 5.64 4.40
CA THR A 89 -0.74 6.79 3.49
C THR A 89 -2.00 7.61 3.73
N VAL A 90 -1.85 8.91 4.00
CA VAL A 90 -3.02 9.82 4.09
C VAL A 90 -3.63 10.03 2.72
N THR A 91 -4.92 9.74 2.59
CA THR A 91 -5.67 9.88 1.34
C THR A 91 -6.59 11.08 1.33
N SER A 92 -7.05 11.56 2.50
CA SER A 92 -7.92 12.73 2.60
C SER A 92 -7.79 13.43 3.95
N VAL A 93 -7.98 14.74 3.96
CA VAL A 93 -8.03 15.58 5.17
C VAL A 93 -9.20 16.53 5.05
N ASN A 94 -10.17 16.46 5.96
CA ASN A 94 -11.37 17.30 6.00
C ASN A 94 -11.52 17.91 7.41
N GLY A 95 -10.97 19.10 7.62
CA GLY A 95 -10.91 19.70 8.95
C GLY A 95 -10.07 18.84 9.90
N SER A 96 -10.69 18.27 10.92
CA SER A 96 -10.08 17.32 11.85
C SER A 96 -10.29 15.85 11.44
N ASP A 97 -10.97 15.55 10.34
CA ASP A 97 -11.12 14.17 9.88
C ASP A 97 -9.97 13.82 8.92
N VAL A 98 -9.12 12.86 9.29
CA VAL A 98 -8.00 12.39 8.47
C VAL A 98 -8.25 10.94 8.07
N LYS A 99 -8.32 10.69 6.77
CA LYS A 99 -8.45 9.34 6.20
C LYS A 99 -7.10 8.87 5.68
N PHE A 100 -6.76 7.63 5.98
CA PHE A 100 -5.54 7.00 5.54
C PHE A 100 -5.76 5.54 5.19
N ASP A 101 -4.98 5.07 4.23
CA ASP A 101 -4.92 3.68 3.81
C ASP A 101 -3.76 2.98 4.52
N MET A 102 -3.92 1.68 4.77
CA MET A 102 -2.91 0.83 5.39
C MET A 102 -2.70 -0.38 4.49
N VAL A 103 -1.46 -0.58 4.04
CA VAL A 103 -1.12 -1.63 3.08
C VAL A 103 0.14 -2.34 3.56
N GLU A 104 0.12 -3.67 3.59
CA GLU A 104 1.33 -4.46 3.86
C GLU A 104 2.35 -4.27 2.74
N THR A 105 3.63 -4.26 3.09
CA THR A 105 4.71 -4.03 2.15
C THR A 105 5.87 -4.98 2.39
N VAL A 106 6.61 -5.30 1.32
CA VAL A 106 7.90 -5.97 1.39
C VAL A 106 8.99 -4.92 1.41
N ASP A 107 9.93 -5.03 2.36
CA ASP A 107 11.03 -4.06 2.48
C ASP A 107 11.86 -4.00 1.18
N LYS A 108 12.21 -2.79 0.76
CA LYS A 108 12.94 -2.57 -0.49
C LYS A 108 14.28 -3.31 -0.55
N ASN A 109 14.98 -3.46 0.57
CA ASN A 109 16.25 -4.18 0.63
C ASN A 109 16.02 -5.69 0.56
N GLN A 110 14.91 -6.18 1.11
CA GLN A 110 14.48 -7.56 0.96
C GLN A 110 14.13 -7.86 -0.51
N VAL A 111 13.36 -7.00 -1.17
CA VAL A 111 13.05 -7.12 -2.61
C VAL A 111 14.34 -7.17 -3.43
N ALA A 112 15.24 -6.20 -3.23
CA ALA A 112 16.53 -6.15 -3.90
C ALA A 112 17.36 -7.44 -3.67
N SER A 113 17.43 -7.91 -2.43
CA SER A 113 18.15 -9.15 -2.07
C SER A 113 17.56 -10.38 -2.76
N ILE A 114 16.24 -10.50 -2.81
CA ILE A 114 15.56 -11.61 -3.49
C ILE A 114 15.87 -11.59 -4.99
N ILE A 115 15.81 -10.42 -5.63
CA ILE A 115 16.12 -10.26 -7.06
C ILE A 115 17.57 -10.64 -7.34
N SER A 116 18.54 -10.09 -6.60
CA SER A 116 19.96 -10.42 -6.74
C SER A 116 20.23 -11.92 -6.62
N ASN A 117 19.58 -12.59 -5.66
CA ASN A 117 19.72 -14.03 -5.48
C ASN A 117 19.02 -14.85 -6.58
N LYS A 118 17.86 -14.43 -7.07
CA LYS A 118 17.18 -15.07 -8.21
C LYS A 118 18.01 -14.94 -9.49
N LEU A 119 18.55 -13.75 -9.78
CA LEU A 119 19.45 -13.51 -10.91
C LEU A 119 20.68 -14.41 -10.84
N ALA A 120 21.36 -14.48 -9.69
CA ALA A 120 22.52 -15.36 -9.52
C ALA A 120 22.24 -16.83 -9.84
N ARG A 121 21.04 -17.32 -9.53
CA ARG A 121 20.61 -18.68 -9.88
C ARG A 121 20.30 -18.85 -11.36
N GLN A 122 19.77 -17.83 -12.02
CA GLN A 122 19.38 -17.87 -13.43
C GLN A 122 20.56 -17.74 -14.38
N VAL A 123 21.50 -16.83 -14.08
CA VAL A 123 22.62 -16.49 -14.99
C VAL A 123 23.99 -16.88 -14.44
N GLY A 124 24.05 -17.48 -13.25
CA GLY A 124 25.27 -18.03 -12.65
C GLY A 124 26.18 -17.03 -11.92
N ARG A 125 25.82 -15.74 -11.89
CA ARG A 125 26.56 -14.70 -11.15
C ARG A 125 25.65 -13.64 -10.55
N LYS A 126 26.05 -13.07 -9.41
CA LYS A 126 25.35 -11.94 -8.80
C LYS A 126 25.67 -10.65 -9.57
N PRO A 127 24.70 -9.71 -9.66
CA PRO A 127 25.02 -8.34 -10.05
C PRO A 127 25.81 -7.62 -8.94
N ASP A 128 26.40 -6.49 -9.29
CA ASP A 128 27.13 -5.66 -8.31
C ASP A 128 26.16 -5.05 -7.30
N SER A 129 24.99 -4.58 -7.75
CA SER A 129 23.92 -4.15 -6.86
C SER A 129 22.53 -4.22 -7.50
N VAL A 130 21.53 -4.35 -6.63
CA VAL A 130 20.13 -4.05 -6.96
C VAL A 130 19.64 -3.03 -5.93
N THR A 131 19.02 -1.97 -6.38
CA THR A 131 18.45 -0.92 -5.53
C THR A 131 17.01 -0.69 -5.90
N CYS A 132 16.14 -0.70 -4.90
CA CYS A 132 14.72 -0.38 -5.06
C CYS A 132 14.46 0.96 -4.35
N PRO A 133 13.76 1.92 -4.98
CA PRO A 133 13.54 3.24 -4.40
C PRO A 133 12.66 3.17 -3.15
N ASP A 134 11.63 2.32 -3.21
CA ASP A 134 10.57 2.19 -2.21
C ASP A 134 10.27 0.73 -1.88
N ASN A 135 9.49 0.52 -0.81
CA ASN A 135 8.97 -0.79 -0.45
C ASN A 135 7.92 -1.24 -1.47
N LEU A 136 7.88 -2.56 -1.74
CA LEU A 136 6.89 -3.12 -2.65
C LEU A 136 5.54 -3.26 -1.94
N LYS A 137 4.50 -2.60 -2.45
CA LYS A 137 3.15 -2.72 -1.92
C LYS A 137 2.61 -4.13 -2.15
N GLY A 138 2.13 -4.79 -1.09
CA GLY A 138 1.48 -6.09 -1.11
C GLY A 138 0.06 -6.02 -1.65
N VAL A 139 -0.10 -5.56 -2.90
CA VAL A 139 -1.37 -5.55 -3.62
C VAL A 139 -1.15 -6.24 -4.95
N GLN A 140 -2.01 -7.17 -5.32
CA GLN A 140 -1.90 -7.89 -6.59
C GLN A 140 -1.87 -6.89 -7.77
N GLY A 141 -0.89 -7.05 -8.66
CA GLY A 141 -0.65 -6.15 -9.78
C GLY A 141 0.11 -4.87 -9.43
N ALA A 142 0.47 -4.63 -8.16
CA ALA A 142 1.34 -3.51 -7.82
C ALA A 142 2.73 -3.71 -8.43
N THR A 143 3.29 -2.60 -8.92
CA THR A 143 4.59 -2.59 -9.58
C THR A 143 5.59 -1.73 -8.82
N LEU A 144 6.87 -2.10 -8.89
CA LEU A 144 7.99 -1.33 -8.36
C LEU A 144 9.13 -1.36 -9.37
N ARG A 145 9.70 -0.19 -9.65
CA ARG A 145 10.85 -0.07 -10.56
C ARG A 145 12.13 -0.03 -9.74
N CYS A 146 12.90 -1.11 -9.77
CA CYS A 146 14.23 -1.17 -9.18
C CYS A 146 15.31 -0.95 -10.24
N GLN A 147 16.54 -0.75 -9.83
CA GLN A 147 17.71 -0.59 -10.68
C GLN A 147 18.71 -1.70 -10.40
N LEU A 148 19.29 -2.26 -11.45
CA LEU A 148 20.38 -3.24 -11.44
C LEU A 148 21.66 -2.54 -11.88
N VAL A 149 22.78 -2.83 -11.23
CA VAL A 149 24.11 -2.43 -11.69
C VAL A 149 24.96 -3.67 -11.90
N ASP A 150 25.60 -3.77 -13.06
CA ASP A 150 26.54 -4.84 -13.40
C ASP A 150 27.71 -4.26 -14.22
N GLY A 151 28.84 -4.01 -13.55
CA GLY A 151 29.95 -3.27 -14.10
C GLY A 151 29.58 -1.81 -14.39
N THR A 152 29.72 -1.40 -15.66
CA THR A 152 29.33 -0.06 -16.12
C THR A 152 27.88 0.05 -16.51
N ASP A 153 27.19 -1.07 -16.69
CA ASP A 153 25.85 -1.11 -17.23
C ASP A 153 24.83 -1.01 -16.09
N LYS A 154 23.76 -0.26 -16.35
CA LYS A 154 22.62 -0.11 -15.46
C LYS A 154 21.38 -0.59 -16.17
N TYR A 155 20.54 -1.37 -15.50
CA TYR A 155 19.28 -1.83 -16.09
C TYR A 155 18.12 -1.52 -15.17
N GLY A 156 16.98 -1.13 -15.74
CA GLY A 156 15.74 -1.11 -14.99
C GLY A 156 15.25 -2.54 -14.72
N ILE A 157 14.63 -2.74 -13.56
CA ILE A 157 13.93 -3.97 -13.20
C ILE A 157 12.49 -3.63 -12.86
N GLU A 158 11.56 -4.11 -13.66
CA GLU A 158 10.14 -4.07 -13.33
C GLU A 158 9.79 -5.25 -12.41
N VAL A 159 9.42 -4.95 -11.17
CA VAL A 159 8.90 -5.91 -10.20
C VAL A 159 7.38 -5.85 -10.21
N THR A 160 6.70 -6.99 -10.28
CA THR A 160 5.23 -7.08 -10.27
C THR A 160 4.76 -8.08 -9.24
N VAL A 161 3.86 -7.65 -8.35
CA VAL A 161 3.18 -8.57 -7.42
C VAL A 161 2.20 -9.44 -8.19
N THR A 162 2.42 -10.74 -8.18
CA THR A 162 1.59 -11.72 -8.89
C THR A 162 0.50 -12.29 -8.01
N ASN A 163 0.75 -12.38 -6.70
CA ASN A 163 -0.21 -12.90 -5.75
C ASN A 163 0.06 -12.34 -4.36
N VAL A 164 -1.01 -12.08 -3.61
CA VAL A 164 -0.95 -11.79 -2.19
C VAL A 164 -1.84 -12.83 -1.54
N ASP A 165 -1.20 -13.81 -0.93
CA ASP A 165 -1.88 -14.81 -0.12
C ASP A 165 -1.45 -14.52 1.29
N ALA A 166 -2.35 -14.47 2.24
CA ALA A 166 -1.94 -14.64 3.63
C ALA A 166 -1.03 -13.58 4.28
N GLY A 167 -0.69 -12.47 3.60
CA GLY A 167 0.42 -11.58 3.98
C GLY A 167 1.78 -12.02 3.41
N ASP A 168 1.82 -13.15 2.70
CA ASP A 168 2.89 -13.55 1.80
C ASP A 168 2.70 -12.88 0.42
N VAL A 169 3.57 -11.92 0.13
CA VAL A 169 3.57 -11.17 -1.13
C VAL A 169 4.49 -11.86 -2.12
N LYS A 170 3.88 -12.53 -3.12
CA LYS A 170 4.61 -13.17 -4.22
C LYS A 170 4.77 -12.19 -5.36
N PHE A 171 5.99 -12.10 -5.87
CA PHE A 171 6.31 -11.21 -6.99
C PHE A 171 7.30 -11.86 -7.96
N ASP A 172 7.15 -11.42 -9.21
CA ASP A 172 8.08 -11.67 -10.30
C ASP A 172 8.78 -10.39 -10.69
N PHE A 173 9.85 -10.52 -11.47
CA PHE A 173 10.57 -9.37 -11.99
C PHE A 173 11.03 -9.61 -13.42
N LYS A 174 11.14 -8.52 -14.18
CA LYS A 174 11.70 -8.48 -15.53
C LYS A 174 12.80 -7.42 -15.58
N VAL A 175 14.01 -7.82 -15.98
CA VAL A 175 15.09 -6.88 -16.30
C VAL A 175 14.83 -6.32 -17.70
N ASP A 176 15.10 -5.05 -17.90
CA ASP A 176 15.02 -4.44 -19.22
C ASP A 176 15.92 -5.14 -20.24
N ASP A 177 15.50 -5.11 -21.50
CA ASP A 177 16.26 -5.72 -22.59
C ASP A 177 17.54 -4.92 -22.94
N HIS A 178 17.61 -3.66 -22.53
CA HIS A 178 18.71 -2.73 -22.82
C HIS A 178 19.11 -1.96 -21.56
N PRO A 179 20.40 -1.57 -21.42
CA PRO A 179 20.81 -0.72 -20.33
C PRO A 179 20.20 0.68 -20.43
N GLU A 180 20.11 1.35 -19.28
CA GLU A 180 19.74 2.75 -19.18
C GLU A 180 20.74 3.63 -19.94
N PRO A 181 20.26 4.66 -20.67
CA PRO A 181 21.12 5.57 -21.44
C PRO A 181 22.00 6.48 -20.58
#